data_AF-A0A4Q1FTF1-F1
#
_entry.id   AF-A0A4Q1FTF1-F1
#
_cell.length_a   1.000
_cell.length_b   1.000
_cell.length_c   1.000
_cell.angle_alpha   90.00
_cell.angle_beta   90.00
_cell.angle_gamma   90.00
#
_symmetry.space_group_name_H-M   'P 1'
#
loop_
_entity.id
_entity.type
_entity.pdbx_description
1 polymer ?
#
loop_
_entity_poly.entity_id
_entity_poly.type
_entity_poly.pdbx_seq_one_letter_code
_entity_poly.pdbx_strand_id
1 'polypeptide(L)'
;MGEYRIIKATKDSVFAEKGATANKTHQEWASAINTDTWKQLISSINVKDLDKIKSSPSQQSVDGIDETFQIRTPKKSHIYVNSFADPEHYTQLQQLKEQLDKILPKEYK
;
A
#
# COMPACT_ATOMS: atom_id res chain seq x y z
N MET A 1 17.10 -6.56 -11.95
CA MET A 1 16.00 -6.24 -12.87
C MET A 1 14.84 -5.79 -12.00
N GLY A 2 14.36 -4.55 -12.16
CA GLY A 2 13.37 -3.97 -11.24
C GLY A 2 11.95 -4.35 -11.64
N GLU A 3 11.25 -5.03 -10.73
CA GLU A 3 9.80 -5.19 -10.78
C GLU A 3 9.17 -4.20 -9.79
N TYR A 4 7.97 -3.73 -10.10
CA TYR A 4 7.22 -2.86 -9.20
C TYR A 4 5.73 -3.17 -9.23
N ARG A 5 5.06 -2.87 -8.12
CA ARG A 5 3.60 -2.87 -7.97
C ARG A 5 3.21 -1.64 -7.17
N ILE A 6 2.26 -0.88 -7.67
CA ILE A 6 1.76 0.34 -7.05
C ILE A 6 0.24 0.20 -6.92
N ILE A 7 -0.27 0.40 -5.71
CA ILE A 7 -1.71 0.45 -5.45
C ILE A 7 -2.01 1.82 -4.87
N LYS A 8 -2.99 2.51 -5.45
CA LYS A 8 -3.48 3.81 -4.99
C LYS A 8 -4.96 3.69 -4.69
N ALA A 9 -5.39 4.11 -3.50
CA ALA A 9 -6.79 4.13 -3.11
C ALA A 9 -7.19 5.54 -2.69
N THR A 10 -8.33 6.00 -3.20
CA THR A 10 -8.99 7.26 -2.84
C THR A 10 -10.43 6.95 -2.41
N LYS A 11 -11.14 7.96 -1.93
CA LYS A 11 -12.56 7.82 -1.57
C LYS A 11 -13.42 7.31 -2.72
N ASP A 12 -13.02 7.61 -3.95
CA ASP A 12 -13.85 7.40 -5.14
C ASP A 12 -13.37 6.22 -5.99
N SER A 13 -12.10 5.79 -5.84
CA SER A 13 -11.51 4.74 -6.68
C SER A 13 -10.32 4.01 -6.08
N VAL A 14 -10.04 2.81 -6.60
CA VAL A 14 -8.80 2.07 -6.42
C VAL A 14 -8.13 1.89 -7.79
N PHE A 15 -6.83 2.12 -7.83
CA PHE A 15 -5.96 1.93 -8.98
C PHE A 15 -4.82 0.99 -8.61
N ALA A 16 -4.47 0.09 -9.52
CA ALA A 16 -3.34 -0.81 -9.41
C ALA A 16 -2.51 -0.79 -10.68
N GLU A 17 -1.20 -0.80 -10.52
CA GLU A 17 -0.23 -0.80 -11.60
C GLU A 17 0.88 -1.79 -11.25
N LYS A 18 1.37 -2.51 -12.23
CA LYS A 18 2.56 -3.34 -12.07
C LYS A 18 3.38 -3.39 -13.36
N GLY A 19 4.67 -3.64 -13.22
CA GLY A 19 5.54 -3.75 -14.39
C GLY A 19 6.95 -4.23 -14.05
N ALA A 20 7.70 -4.52 -15.10
CA ALA A 20 9.10 -4.91 -15.01
C ALA A 20 9.92 -4.16 -16.06
N THR A 21 10.94 -3.43 -15.63
CA THR A 21 11.80 -2.64 -16.55
C THR A 21 12.53 -3.55 -17.54
N ALA A 22 12.94 -4.75 -17.10
CA ALA A 22 13.69 -5.68 -17.93
C ALA A 22 12.90 -6.21 -19.13
N ASN A 23 11.60 -6.44 -18.94
CA ASN A 23 10.72 -7.00 -19.97
C ASN A 23 9.82 -5.94 -20.61
N LYS A 24 9.99 -4.66 -20.25
CA LYS A 24 9.16 -3.52 -20.68
C LYS A 24 7.66 -3.80 -20.52
N THR A 25 7.29 -4.49 -19.45
CA THR A 25 5.88 -4.78 -19.15
C THR A 25 5.31 -3.67 -18.28
N HIS A 26 4.09 -3.28 -18.59
CA HIS A 26 3.30 -2.32 -17.82
C HIS A 26 1.83 -2.71 -17.96
N GLN A 27 1.16 -2.90 -16.82
CA GLN A 27 -0.25 -3.24 -16.74
C GLN A 27 -0.90 -2.37 -15.69
N GLU A 28 -2.09 -1.88 -15.97
CA GLU A 28 -2.87 -1.02 -15.09
C GLU A 28 -4.32 -1.49 -15.01
N TRP A 29 -4.91 -1.25 -13.84
CA TRP A 29 -6.31 -1.51 -13.56
C TRP A 29 -6.86 -0.42 -12.64
N ALA A 30 -8.11 -0.03 -12.89
CA ALA A 30 -8.82 0.92 -12.05
C ALA A 30 -10.25 0.48 -11.85
N SER A 31 -10.80 0.76 -10.67
CA SER A 31 -12.22 0.59 -10.40
C SER A 31 -12.73 1.69 -9.49
N ALA A 32 -13.96 2.14 -9.76
CA ALA A 32 -14.67 3.02 -8.85
C ALA A 32 -15.07 2.23 -7.58
N ILE A 33 -15.06 2.90 -6.44
CA ILE A 33 -15.56 2.34 -5.18
C ILE A 33 -16.64 3.25 -4.61
N ASN A 34 -17.51 2.67 -3.78
CA ASN A 34 -18.51 3.43 -3.06
C ASN A 34 -17.99 3.85 -1.66
N THR A 35 -18.77 4.68 -0.99
CA THR A 35 -18.41 5.20 0.34
C THR A 35 -18.28 4.11 1.39
N ASP A 36 -19.05 3.03 1.32
CA ASP A 36 -18.98 1.92 2.28
C ASP A 36 -17.70 1.11 2.11
N THR A 37 -17.32 0.82 0.87
CA THR A 37 -16.01 0.22 0.54
C THR A 37 -14.86 1.09 1.03
N TRP A 38 -14.93 2.42 0.82
CA TRP A 38 -13.92 3.33 1.32
C TRP A 38 -13.81 3.32 2.85
N LYS A 39 -14.96 3.36 3.56
CA LYS A 39 -15.00 3.27 5.02
C LYS A 39 -14.38 1.98 5.53
N GLN A 40 -14.66 0.85 4.87
CA GLN A 40 -14.06 -0.44 5.21
C GLN A 40 -12.54 -0.44 5.00
N LEU A 41 -12.07 0.09 3.87
CA LEU A 41 -10.64 0.19 3.57
C LEU A 41 -9.86 0.97 4.64
N ILE A 42 -10.37 2.13 5.05
CA ILE A 42 -9.68 2.97 6.04
C ILE A 42 -9.93 2.56 7.49
N SER A 43 -10.84 1.61 7.75
CA SER A 43 -11.26 1.25 9.11
C SER A 43 -10.16 0.68 9.99
N SER A 44 -9.13 0.05 9.39
CA SER A 44 -7.98 -0.46 10.12
C SER A 44 -6.99 0.63 10.53
N ILE A 45 -7.03 1.81 9.91
CA ILE A 45 -6.00 2.84 10.08
C ILE A 45 -6.31 3.73 11.29
N ASN A 46 -5.50 3.62 12.34
CA ASN A 46 -5.56 4.55 13.47
C ASN A 46 -4.67 5.77 13.20
N VAL A 47 -5.30 6.89 12.81
CA VAL A 47 -4.60 8.14 12.49
C VAL A 47 -3.70 8.64 13.63
N LYS A 48 -4.02 8.33 14.91
CA LYS A 48 -3.22 8.75 16.06
C LYS A 48 -1.89 8.00 16.20
N ASP A 49 -1.83 6.78 15.65
CA ASP A 49 -0.65 5.93 15.77
C ASP A 49 0.26 6.02 14.54
N LEU A 50 -0.17 6.70 13.47
CA LEU A 50 0.65 6.94 12.28
C LEU A 50 2.01 7.57 12.60
N ASP A 51 2.07 8.47 13.58
CA ASP A 51 3.34 9.10 13.99
C ASP A 51 4.28 8.18 14.78
N LYS A 52 3.79 7.00 15.18
CA LYS A 52 4.55 6.02 15.97
C LYS A 52 5.13 4.90 15.12
N ILE A 53 4.59 4.68 13.91
CA ILE A 53 5.03 3.63 13.00
C ILE A 53 6.48 3.88 12.61
N LYS A 54 7.34 2.88 12.84
CA LYS A 54 8.75 2.95 12.46
C LYS A 54 8.99 2.35 11.08
N SER A 55 9.83 3.03 10.31
CA SER A 55 10.41 2.48 9.09
C SER A 55 11.70 1.74 9.40
N SER A 56 12.12 0.87 8.49
CA SER A 56 13.49 0.35 8.48
C SER A 56 14.23 0.83 7.22
N PRO A 57 15.58 0.70 7.19
CA PRO A 57 16.34 0.97 5.98
C PRO A 57 15.86 0.12 4.80
N SER A 58 16.15 0.58 3.58
CA SER A 58 15.94 -0.20 2.37
C SER A 58 16.67 -1.55 2.46
N GLN A 59 15.95 -2.62 2.14
CA GLN A 59 16.46 -3.98 2.06
C GLN A 59 16.56 -4.47 0.62
N GLN A 60 16.33 -3.60 -0.37
CA GLN A 60 16.36 -3.93 -1.80
C GLN A 60 17.65 -4.62 -2.26
N SER A 61 18.80 -4.38 -1.62
CA SER A 61 20.08 -5.06 -1.92
C SER A 61 20.18 -6.48 -1.34
N VAL A 62 19.28 -6.86 -0.44
CA VAL A 62 19.26 -8.12 0.32
C VAL A 62 18.11 -9.02 -0.15
N ASP A 63 16.89 -8.50 -0.22
CA ASP A 63 15.66 -9.26 -0.54
C ASP A 63 15.00 -8.88 -1.89
N GLY A 64 15.45 -7.78 -2.50
CA GLY A 64 15.08 -7.36 -3.85
C GLY A 64 13.94 -6.36 -3.96
N ILE A 65 13.08 -6.17 -2.93
CA ILE A 65 11.90 -5.29 -3.01
C ILE A 65 11.61 -4.64 -1.66
N ASP A 66 11.57 -3.30 -1.64
CA ASP A 66 11.06 -2.56 -0.49
C ASP A 66 9.53 -2.42 -0.54
N GLU A 67 8.89 -2.56 0.61
CA GLU A 67 7.50 -2.19 0.80
C GLU A 67 7.40 -0.73 1.25
N THR A 68 6.61 0.08 0.54
CA THR A 68 6.36 1.47 0.91
C THR A 68 4.88 1.74 1.07
N PHE A 69 4.50 2.34 2.20
CA PHE A 69 3.18 2.90 2.41
C PHE A 69 3.24 4.42 2.41
N GLN A 70 2.31 5.05 1.70
CA GLN A 70 2.08 6.49 1.78
C GLN A 70 0.63 6.74 2.21
N ILE A 71 0.44 7.33 3.39
CA ILE A 71 -0.88 7.68 3.92
C ILE A 71 -0.98 9.20 4.00
N ARG A 72 -1.92 9.77 3.23
CA ARG A 72 -2.19 11.21 3.24
C ARG A 72 -3.38 11.52 4.14
N THR A 73 -3.15 12.29 5.19
CA THR A 73 -4.18 12.86 6.05
C THR A 73 -4.41 14.34 5.68
N PRO A 74 -5.49 14.99 6.17
CA PRO A 74 -5.66 16.43 5.96
C PRO A 74 -4.52 17.29 6.53
N LYS A 75 -3.81 16.78 7.55
CA LYS A 75 -2.73 17.52 8.23
C LYS A 75 -1.38 17.33 7.55
N LYS A 76 -1.04 16.09 7.15
CA LYS A 76 0.27 15.75 6.58
C LYS A 76 0.26 14.41 5.83
N SER A 77 1.32 14.18 5.07
CA SER A 77 1.62 12.89 4.45
C SER A 77 2.58 12.11 5.35
N HIS A 78 2.29 10.84 5.56
CA HIS A 78 3.16 9.89 6.24
C HIS A 78 3.71 8.90 5.22
N ILE A 79 4.99 8.55 5.32
CA ILE A 79 5.65 7.61 4.44
C ILE A 79 6.38 6.60 5.32
N TYR A 80 6.16 5.31 5.06
CA TYR A 80 6.82 4.22 5.78
C TYR A 80 7.47 3.27 4.80
N VAL A 81 8.73 2.92 5.06
CA VAL A 81 9.49 1.94 4.28
C VAL A 81 9.74 0.74 5.17
N ASN A 82 9.39 -0.46 4.69
CA ASN A 82 9.62 -1.73 5.38
C ASN A 82 9.15 -1.71 6.84
N SER A 83 7.94 -1.20 7.06
CA SER A 83 7.33 -1.03 8.39
C SER A 83 7.00 -2.33 9.11
N PHE A 84 7.11 -3.48 8.43
CA PHE A 84 7.03 -4.80 9.07
C PHE A 84 8.11 -5.02 10.15
N ALA A 85 9.16 -4.19 10.15
CA ALA A 85 10.15 -4.12 11.23
C ALA A 85 9.59 -3.58 12.57
N ASP A 86 8.35 -3.06 12.58
CA ASP A 86 7.62 -2.60 13.77
C ASP A 86 6.31 -3.39 13.95
N PRO A 87 6.38 -4.63 14.47
CA PRO A 87 5.20 -5.52 14.53
C PRO A 87 4.03 -4.95 15.32
N GLU A 88 4.30 -4.10 16.33
CA GLU A 88 3.27 -3.49 17.18
C GLU A 88 2.33 -2.60 16.36
N HIS A 89 2.88 -1.78 15.46
CA HIS A 89 2.09 -0.84 14.67
C HIS A 89 1.82 -1.31 13.25
N TYR A 90 2.56 -2.29 12.73
CA TYR A 90 2.42 -2.81 11.37
C TYR A 90 1.09 -3.51 11.10
N THR A 91 0.44 -4.08 12.12
CA THR A 91 -0.83 -4.81 11.97
C THR A 91 -1.89 -4.00 11.24
N GLN A 92 -1.97 -2.67 11.47
CA GLN A 92 -2.96 -1.82 10.79
C GLN A 92 -2.70 -1.70 9.27
N LEU A 93 -1.43 -1.67 8.86
CA LEU A 93 -0.99 -1.59 7.47
C LEU A 93 -1.18 -2.95 6.78
N GLN A 94 -0.93 -4.04 7.48
CA GLN A 94 -1.24 -5.38 7.02
C GLN A 94 -2.74 -5.56 6.77
N GLN A 95 -3.59 -5.15 7.72
CA GLN A 95 -5.04 -5.20 7.55
C GLN A 95 -5.52 -4.37 6.35
N LEU A 96 -4.92 -3.19 6.12
CA LEU A 96 -5.21 -2.37 4.95
C LEU A 96 -4.90 -3.13 3.65
N LYS A 97 -3.74 -3.81 3.56
CA LYS A 97 -3.39 -4.67 2.42
C LYS A 97 -4.41 -5.79 2.21
N GLU A 98 -4.79 -6.47 3.28
CA GLU A 98 -5.80 -7.55 3.21
C GLU A 98 -7.16 -7.05 2.72
N GLN A 99 -7.56 -5.82 3.06
CA GLN A 99 -8.79 -5.23 2.51
C GLN A 99 -8.62 -4.83 1.03
N LEU A 100 -7.46 -4.30 0.64
CA LEU A 100 -7.17 -4.01 -0.77
C LEU A 100 -7.19 -5.29 -1.62
N ASP A 101 -6.63 -6.39 -1.13
CA ASP A 101 -6.61 -7.69 -1.82
C ASP A 101 -8.01 -8.27 -2.07
N LYS A 102 -9.03 -7.85 -1.33
CA LYS A 102 -10.43 -8.23 -1.61
C LYS A 102 -11.01 -7.49 -2.82
N ILE A 103 -10.46 -6.32 -3.14
CA ILE A 103 -10.92 -5.44 -4.23
C ILE A 103 -10.12 -5.72 -5.51
N LEU A 104 -8.82 -5.99 -5.37
CA LEU A 104 -7.92 -6.14 -6.51
C LEU A 104 -8.25 -7.40 -7.34
N PRO A 105 -8.12 -7.32 -8.68
CA PRO A 105 -8.17 -8.51 -9.53
C PRO A 105 -7.01 -9.44 -9.21
N LYS A 106 -7.18 -10.76 -9.44
CA LYS A 106 -6.16 -11.78 -9.13
C LYS A 106 -4.79 -11.48 -9.76
N GLU A 107 -4.76 -10.85 -10.93
CA GLU A 107 -3.52 -10.49 -11.61
C GLU A 107 -2.74 -9.35 -10.93
N TYR A 108 -3.39 -8.56 -10.06
CA TYR A 108 -2.79 -7.46 -9.29
C TYR A 108 -2.72 -7.78 -7.80
N LYS A 109 -2.93 -9.04 -7.38
CA LYS A 109 -2.75 -9.50 -6.00
C LYS A 109 -1.30 -9.91 -5.74
#